data_AF-A0A3D2IFI2-F1
#
_entry.id   AF-A0A3D2IFI2-F1
#
_cell.length_a   1.000
_cell.length_b   1.000
_cell.length_c   1.000
_cell.angle_alpha   90.00
_cell.angle_beta   90.00
_cell.angle_gamma   90.00
#
_symmetry.space_group_name_H-M   'P 1'
#
loop_
_entity.id
_entity.type
_entity.pdbx_description
1 polymer ?
#
loop_
_entity_poly.entity_id
_entity_poly.type
_entity_poly.pdbx_seq_one_letter_code
_entity_poly.pdbx_strand_id
1 'polypeptide(L)' 'IRYLGVDLPEGASINEETGLFTWTPNPRQVGDFTFRVIASDQLGAASSQDITLTVLDISRGDGN' A
#
# COMPACT_ATOMS: atom_id res chain seq x y z
N ILE A 1 -0.87 7.40 17.93
CA ILE A 1 -1.62 7.06 16.71
C ILE A 1 -1.27 5.64 16.34
N ARG A 2 -2.24 4.83 15.91
CA ARG A 2 -2.04 3.48 15.36
C ARG A 2 -2.49 3.46 13.91
N TYR A 3 -1.69 2.83 13.06
CA TYR A 3 -1.95 2.70 11.63
C TYR A 3 -2.42 1.29 11.28
N LEU A 4 -3.43 1.20 10.42
CA LEU A 4 -3.94 -0.06 9.90
C LEU A 4 -4.09 0.05 8.39
N GLY A 5 -3.64 -0.97 7.67
CA GLY A 5 -3.83 -1.12 6.24
C GLY A 5 -4.99 -2.08 5.96
N VAL A 6 -5.88 -1.70 5.05
CA VAL A 6 -7.01 -2.50 4.58
C VAL A 6 -6.87 -2.70 3.08
N ASP A 7 -7.14 -3.92 2.61
CA ASP A 7 -6.98 -4.33 1.21
C ASP A 7 -5.58 -4.08 0.65
N LEU A 8 -4.56 -4.27 1.51
CA LEU A 8 -3.17 -4.16 1.09
C LEU A 8 -2.84 -5.18 -0.01
N PRO A 9 -1.98 -4.81 -0.99
CA PRO A 9 -1.49 -5.77 -1.98
C PRO A 9 -0.84 -6.99 -1.31
N GLU A 10 -0.89 -8.14 -1.98
CA GLU A 10 -0.21 -9.35 -1.50
C GLU A 10 1.28 -9.07 -1.26
N GLY A 11 1.77 -9.43 -0.06
CA GLY A 11 3.14 -9.19 0.37
C GLY A 11 3.44 -7.78 0.87
N ALA A 12 2.46 -6.88 0.87
CA ALA A 12 2.58 -5.57 1.49
C ALA A 12 2.26 -5.60 2.99
N SER A 13 2.85 -4.68 3.74
CA SER A 13 2.58 -4.51 5.16
C SER A 13 2.69 -3.03 5.56
N ILE A 14 2.05 -2.67 6.67
CA ILE A 14 2.21 -1.36 7.29
C ILE A 14 2.58 -1.55 8.76
N ASN A 15 3.56 -0.78 9.23
CA ASN A 15 3.92 -0.77 10.63
C ASN A 15 2.86 0.03 11.42
N GLU A 16 2.24 -0.59 12.41
CA GLU A 16 1.16 0.04 13.18
C GLU A 16 1.59 1.26 14.01
N GLU A 17 2.86 1.34 14.41
CA GLU A 17 3.37 2.43 15.25
C GLU A 17 3.88 3.60 14.42
N THR A 18 4.59 3.33 13.32
CA THR A 18 5.25 4.35 12.50
C THR A 18 4.47 4.72 11.25
N GLY A 19 3.54 3.88 10.80
CA GLY A 19 2.83 4.03 9.53
C GLY A 19 3.69 3.69 8.31
N LEU A 20 4.89 3.13 8.50
CA LEU A 20 5.77 2.75 7.40
C LEU A 20 5.13 1.61 6.59
N PHE A 21 4.74 1.92 5.35
CA PHE A 21 4.31 0.94 4.37
C PHE A 21 5.53 0.32 3.67
N THR A 22 5.58 -1.01 3.60
CA THR A 22 6.62 -1.75 2.86
C THR A 22 5.98 -2.74 1.91
N TRP A 23 6.44 -2.76 0.66
CA TRP A 23 5.98 -3.68 -0.36
C TRP A 23 7.06 -3.92 -1.41
N THR A 24 7.22 -5.18 -1.82
CA THR A 24 8.02 -5.56 -2.99
C THR A 24 7.10 -6.30 -3.96
N PRO A 25 6.59 -5.63 -5.00
CA PRO A 25 5.72 -6.26 -5.99
C PRO A 25 6.43 -7.42 -6.70
N ASN A 26 5.68 -8.50 -6.96
CA ASN A 26 6.14 -9.57 -7.84
C ASN A 26 5.77 -9.27 -9.31
N PRO A 27 6.36 -9.96 -10.30
CA PRO A 27 6.11 -9.68 -11.73
C PRO A 27 4.65 -9.81 -12.20
N ARG A 28 3.77 -10.42 -11.41
CA ARG A 28 2.32 -10.51 -11.72
C ARG A 28 1.52 -9.35 -11.14
N GLN A 29 2.14 -8.53 -10.28
CA GLN A 29 1.51 -7.39 -9.62
C GLN A 29 1.76 -6.10 -10.41
N VAL A 30 1.38 -6.07 -11.69
CA VAL A 30 1.46 -4.89 -12.56
C VAL A 30 0.07 -4.26 -12.68
N GLY A 31 0.01 -2.93 -12.66
CA GLY A 31 -1.23 -2.16 -12.73
C GLY A 31 -1.52 -1.37 -11.46
N ASP A 32 -2.77 -0.94 -11.32
CA ASP A 32 -3.21 -0.10 -10.20
C ASP A 32 -3.64 -0.93 -8.99
N PHE A 33 -3.15 -0.53 -7.83
CA PHE A 33 -3.48 -1.11 -6.53
C PHE A 33 -4.02 -0.03 -5.62
N THR A 34 -5.31 -0.11 -5.29
CA THR A 34 -5.93 0.79 -4.32
C THR A 34 -6.07 0.09 -2.98
N PHE A 35 -5.57 0.72 -1.93
CA PHE A 35 -5.69 0.25 -0.56
C PHE A 35 -6.01 1.41 0.38
N ARG A 36 -6.52 1.10 1.58
CA ARG A 36 -6.90 2.12 2.57
C ARG A 36 -5.94 2.10 3.76
N VAL A 37 -5.53 3.28 4.20
CA VAL A 37 -4.81 3.47 5.46
C VAL A 37 -5.74 4.15 6.46
N ILE A 38 -5.82 3.59 7.66
CA ILE A 38 -6.60 4.11 8.78
C ILE A 38 -5.62 4.52 9.88
N ALA A 39 -5.71 5.76 10.35
CA ALA A 39 -4.97 6.26 11.50
C ALA A 39 -5.94 6.50 12.65
N SER A 40 -5.71 5.87 13.80
CA SER A 40 -6.54 6.00 15.01
C SER A 40 -5.73 6.53 16.21
N ASP A 41 -6.33 7.37 17.04
CA ASP A 41 -5.73 7.80 18.30
C ASP A 41 -6.17 6.90 19.48
N GLN A 42 -5.59 7.14 20.66
CA GLN A 42 -5.91 6.36 21.87
C GLN A 42 -7.30 6.69 22.44
N LEU A 43 -7.94 7.78 21.97
CA LEU A 43 -9.25 8.24 22.41
C LEU A 43 -10.37 7.73 21.48
N GLY A 44 -10.02 7.00 20.42
CA GLY A 44 -10.95 6.39 19.47
C GLY A 44 -11.27 7.25 18.25
N ALA A 45 -10.67 8.44 18.11
CA ALA A 45 -10.80 9.20 16.87
C ALA A 45 -10.00 8.51 15.77
N ALA A 46 -10.60 8.35 14.59
CA ALA A 46 -9.97 7.72 13.45
C ALA A 46 -10.20 8.54 12.18
N SER A 47 -9.21 8.53 11.30
CA SER A 47 -9.29 9.06 9.94
C SER A 47 -8.78 8.01 8.96
N SER A 48 -9.34 7.97 7.77
CA SER A 48 -8.97 7.01 6.74
C SER A 48 -8.72 7.69 5.40
N GLN A 49 -7.77 7.16 4.65
CA GLN A 49 -7.45 7.64 3.30
C GLN A 49 -7.24 6.47 2.34
N ASP A 50 -7.86 6.56 1.17
CA ASP A 50 -7.64 5.65 0.06
C ASP A 50 -6.40 6.10 -0.73
N ILE A 51 -5.51 5.16 -1.01
CA ILE A 51 -4.24 5.36 -1.70
C ILE A 51 -4.23 4.44 -2.92
N THR A 52 -3.94 5.00 -4.09
CA THR A 52 -3.74 4.23 -5.32
C THR A 52 -2.27 4.27 -5.72
N LEU A 53 -1.68 3.09 -5.91
CA LEU A 53 -0.30 2.91 -6.36
C LEU A 53 -0.29 2.15 -7.68
N THR A 54 0.35 2.71 -8.69
CA THR A 54 0.54 2.04 -9.99
C THR A 54 1.90 1.36 -10.02
N VAL A 55 1.90 0.04 -10.17
CA VAL A 55 3.12 -0.73 -10.45
C VAL A 55 3.30 -0.84 -11.94
N LEU A 56 4.42 -0.28 -12.42
CA LEU A 56 4.80 -0.37 -13.83
C LEU A 56 5.60 -1.64 -14.06
N ASP A 57 5.33 -2.31 -15.18
CA ASP A 57 6.22 -3.34 -15.67
C ASP A 57 7.53 -2.70 -16.14
N ILE A 58 8.65 -3.21 -15.63
CA ILE A 58 9.99 -2.75 -16.00
C ILE A 58 10.59 -3.54 -17.16
N SER A 59 9.78 -4.34 -17.88
CA SER A 59 10.11 -4.81 -19.22
C SER A 59 10.77 -3.65 -19.98
N ARG A 60 12.11 -3.68 -20.07
CA ARG A 60 12.83 -2.78 -20.96
C ARG A 60 12.16 -2.94 -22.30
N GLY A 61 11.80 -1.84 -22.95
CA GLY A 61 11.29 -1.86 -24.30
C GLY A 61 12.36 -2.42 -25.24
N ASP A 62 12.46 -3.75 -25.28
CA ASP A 62 13.35 -4.49 -26.16
C ASP A 62 12.45 -5.14 -27.21
N GLY A 63 12.16 -4.42 -28.29
CA GLY A 63 11.57 -5.00 -29.49
C GLY A 63 10.63 -4.13 -30.31
N ASN A 64 11.17 -3.09 -30.98
CA ASN A 64 11.01 -2.89 -32.43
C ASN A 64 11.94 -1.76 -32.92
#